data_AF-A0AAW6DM30-F1
#
_entry.id   AF-A0AAW6DM30-F1
#
_cell.length_a   1.000
_cell.length_b   1.000
_cell.length_c   1.000
_cell.angle_alpha   90.00
_cell.angle_beta   90.00
_cell.angle_gamma   90.00
#
_symmetry.space_group_name_H-M   'P 1'
#
loop_
_entity.id
_entity.type
_entity.pdbx_description
1 polymer ?
#
loop_
_entity_poly.entity_id
_entity_poly.type
_entity_poly.pdbx_seq_one_letter_code
_entity_poly.pdbx_strand_id
1 'polypeptide(L)'
;HCSTAAYMDDKEYREWLDGYSKHGMNFEEWKNRREKEESKTKYKYKNTVVDSKLINSPEYRRRIDKISNITNVNRNIWKLSKDMLLHRSGTNFEDLAYIDEKTGKYEINKDYNAESRAKPNKKMDAMLKDAEPYTIIGIHNHPGSSVPSMGDLLACLYRQYKCGVVVCHDGKIYKYFVDEEKFNQVLAHFALDNLERTGYTDEVKKQFVDAGVCLEVL
;
A
#
# COMPACT_ATOMS: atom_id res chain seq x y z
N HIS A 1 -20.59 -47.11 -33.21
CA HIS A 1 -20.27 -46.45 -31.94
C HIS A 1 -18.87 -45.85 -32.04
N CYS A 2 -18.76 -44.53 -32.09
CA CYS A 2 -17.47 -43.84 -32.08
C CYS A 2 -17.06 -43.67 -30.62
N SER A 3 -16.09 -44.45 -30.15
CA SER A 3 -15.57 -44.36 -28.79
C SER A 3 -14.52 -43.26 -28.77
N THR A 4 -14.89 -42.06 -28.30
CA THR A 4 -13.92 -41.00 -27.98
C THR A 4 -13.09 -41.50 -26.80
N ALA A 5 -11.93 -42.07 -27.05
CA ALA A 5 -10.97 -42.40 -25.99
C ALA A 5 -10.46 -41.08 -25.38
N ALA A 6 -10.53 -40.95 -24.07
CA ALA A 6 -9.94 -39.82 -23.37
C ALA A 6 -8.42 -39.86 -23.57
N TYR A 7 -7.89 -38.88 -24.30
CA TYR A 7 -6.45 -38.69 -24.47
C TYR A 7 -5.90 -38.19 -23.12
N MET A 8 -5.32 -39.10 -22.33
CA MET A 8 -4.57 -38.75 -21.13
C MET A 8 -3.16 -38.30 -21.55
N ASP A 9 -2.70 -37.16 -21.06
CA ASP A 9 -1.32 -36.74 -21.24
C ASP A 9 -0.39 -37.71 -20.50
N ASP A 10 0.35 -38.51 -21.28
CA ASP A 10 1.24 -39.56 -20.81
C ASP A 10 2.32 -39.04 -19.84
N LYS A 11 2.63 -37.74 -19.91
CA LYS A 11 3.57 -37.08 -18.99
C LYS A 11 2.94 -36.79 -17.64
N GLU A 12 1.73 -36.22 -17.61
CA GLU A 12 1.01 -35.94 -16.36
C GLU A 12 0.73 -37.22 -15.57
N TYR A 13 0.35 -38.28 -16.28
CA TYR A 13 0.07 -39.58 -15.68
C TYR A 13 1.32 -40.20 -15.03
N ARG A 14 2.48 -40.09 -15.67
CA ARG A 14 3.76 -40.56 -15.12
C ARG A 14 4.20 -39.75 -13.90
N GLU A 15 4.02 -38.44 -13.92
CA GLU A 15 4.32 -37.55 -12.78
C GLU A 15 3.42 -37.84 -11.57
N TRP A 16 2.15 -38.21 -11.79
CA TRP A 16 1.26 -38.69 -10.74
C TRP A 16 1.71 -40.03 -10.14
N LEU A 17 2.07 -41.01 -10.99
CA LEU A 17 2.54 -42.33 -10.53
C LEU A 17 3.82 -42.25 -9.69
N ASP A 18 4.78 -41.42 -10.08
CA ASP A 18 6.04 -41.23 -9.36
C ASP A 18 5.83 -40.68 -7.94
N GLY A 19 4.83 -39.80 -7.78
CA GLY A 19 4.45 -39.21 -6.49
C GLY A 19 3.49 -40.05 -5.64
N TYR A 20 2.88 -41.11 -6.20
CA TYR A 20 1.73 -41.78 -5.59
C TYR A 20 2.01 -42.33 -4.20
N SER A 21 3.19 -42.91 -3.99
CA SER A 21 3.65 -43.42 -2.69
C SER A 21 3.69 -42.34 -1.59
N LYS A 22 3.81 -41.06 -1.96
CA LYS A 22 3.88 -39.92 -1.03
C LYS A 22 2.53 -39.26 -0.81
N HIS A 23 1.70 -39.11 -1.85
CA HIS A 23 0.46 -38.35 -1.75
C HIS A 23 -0.79 -39.20 -1.63
N GLY A 24 -0.79 -40.46 -2.08
CA GLY A 24 -1.94 -41.40 -2.01
C GLY A 24 -3.19 -41.00 -2.79
N MET A 25 -3.26 -39.77 -3.31
CA MET A 25 -4.39 -39.23 -4.08
C MET A 25 -4.60 -39.97 -5.40
N ASN A 26 -5.86 -40.13 -5.81
CA ASN A 26 -6.19 -40.54 -7.18
C ASN A 26 -5.81 -39.45 -8.20
N PHE A 27 -5.77 -39.80 -9.49
CA PHE A 27 -5.28 -38.91 -10.55
C PHE A 27 -6.06 -37.58 -10.63
N GLU A 28 -7.39 -37.64 -10.49
CA GLU A 28 -8.27 -36.47 -10.56
C GLU A 28 -8.04 -35.52 -9.38
N GLU A 29 -7.91 -36.05 -8.16
CA GLU A 29 -7.59 -35.25 -6.96
C GLU A 29 -6.21 -34.61 -7.05
N TRP A 30 -5.22 -35.37 -7.54
CA TRP A 30 -3.86 -34.88 -7.73
C TRP A 30 -3.81 -33.78 -8.79
N LYS A 31 -4.49 -33.96 -9.92
CA LYS A 31 -4.58 -32.98 -11.00
C LYS A 31 -5.25 -31.70 -10.53
N ASN A 32 -6.41 -31.82 -9.87
CA ASN A 32 -7.12 -30.67 -9.30
C ASN A 32 -6.29 -29.92 -8.24
N ARG A 33 -5.53 -30.64 -7.40
CA ARG A 33 -4.63 -30.01 -6.42
C ARG A 33 -3.49 -29.27 -7.11
N ARG A 34 -2.87 -29.90 -8.11
CA ARG A 34 -1.76 -29.32 -8.87
C ARG A 34 -2.20 -28.09 -9.65
N GLU A 35 -3.33 -28.14 -10.35
CA GLU A 35 -3.92 -26.98 -11.02
C GLU A 35 -4.25 -25.86 -10.03
N LYS A 36 -4.75 -26.21 -8.83
CA LYS A 36 -4.93 -25.24 -7.73
C LYS A 36 -3.62 -24.67 -7.19
N GLU A 37 -2.52 -25.42 -7.21
CA GLU A 37 -1.20 -24.95 -6.78
C GLU A 37 -0.49 -24.12 -7.85
N GLU A 38 -0.63 -24.49 -9.12
CA GLU A 38 -0.11 -23.75 -10.27
C GLU A 38 -0.88 -22.45 -10.49
N SER A 39 -2.19 -22.43 -10.19
CA SER A 39 -3.02 -21.22 -10.23
C SER A 39 -2.83 -20.29 -9.02
N LYS A 40 -2.10 -20.70 -7.97
CA LYS A 40 -1.72 -19.75 -6.90
C LYS A 40 -0.73 -18.74 -7.47
N THR A 41 -1.08 -17.46 -7.35
CA THR A 41 -0.18 -16.36 -7.69
C THR A 41 1.14 -16.51 -6.93
N LYS A 42 2.23 -16.78 -7.66
CA LYS A 42 3.58 -16.87 -7.09
C LYS A 42 4.10 -15.45 -6.84
N TYR A 43 3.86 -14.94 -5.64
CA TYR A 43 4.40 -13.64 -5.24
C TYR A 43 5.92 -13.71 -5.04
N LYS A 44 6.64 -12.79 -5.69
CA LYS A 44 8.09 -12.66 -5.57
C LYS A 44 8.50 -12.22 -4.15
N TYR A 45 7.69 -11.37 -3.51
CA TYR A 45 7.93 -10.84 -2.16
C TYR A 45 6.75 -11.19 -1.25
N LYS A 46 6.83 -12.34 -0.55
CA LYS A 46 5.71 -12.83 0.28
C LYS A 46 5.35 -11.90 1.44
N ASN A 47 6.33 -11.16 1.97
CA ASN A 47 6.16 -10.21 3.08
C ASN A 47 5.44 -8.91 2.68
N THR A 48 5.20 -8.68 1.38
CA THR A 48 4.44 -7.52 0.89
C THR A 48 3.05 -7.91 0.37
N VAL A 49 2.61 -9.15 0.63
CA VAL A 49 1.26 -9.59 0.27
C VAL A 49 0.26 -8.99 1.27
N VAL A 50 -0.72 -8.27 0.75
CA VAL A 50 -1.76 -7.64 1.56
C VAL A 50 -2.82 -8.67 1.96
N ASP A 51 -3.20 -8.67 3.24
CA ASP A 51 -4.37 -9.40 3.70
C ASP A 51 -5.66 -8.67 3.28
N SER A 52 -6.38 -9.27 2.33
CA SER A 52 -7.65 -8.73 1.85
C SER A 52 -8.70 -8.60 2.98
N LYS A 53 -8.71 -9.48 3.98
CA LYS A 53 -9.67 -9.39 5.10
C LYS A 53 -9.38 -8.15 5.95
N LEU A 54 -8.11 -7.84 6.17
CA LEU A 54 -7.66 -6.69 6.94
C LEU A 54 -8.13 -5.37 6.31
N ILE A 55 -7.84 -5.16 5.02
CA ILE A 55 -8.19 -3.90 4.32
C ILE A 55 -9.69 -3.73 4.06
N ASN A 56 -10.46 -4.82 4.13
CA ASN A 56 -11.91 -4.81 4.07
C ASN A 56 -12.58 -4.76 5.45
N SER A 57 -11.81 -4.73 6.54
CA SER A 57 -12.36 -4.72 7.89
C SER A 57 -13.03 -3.37 8.21
N PRO A 58 -14.10 -3.36 9.05
CA PRO A 58 -14.68 -2.14 9.56
C PRO A 58 -13.69 -1.26 10.34
N GLU A 59 -12.69 -1.88 10.99
CA GLU A 59 -11.66 -1.17 11.72
C GLU A 59 -10.75 -0.38 10.81
N TYR A 60 -10.23 -1.00 9.73
CA TYR A 60 -9.44 -0.29 8.72
C TYR A 60 -10.24 0.89 8.13
N ARG A 61 -11.53 0.67 7.85
CA ARG A 61 -12.42 1.75 7.38
C ARG A 61 -12.52 2.91 8.38
N ARG A 62 -12.75 2.63 9.67
CA ARG A 62 -12.82 3.66 10.73
C ARG A 62 -11.54 4.47 10.85
N ARG A 63 -10.38 3.87 10.63
CA ARG A 63 -9.09 4.58 10.65
C ARG A 63 -8.95 5.54 9.48
N ILE A 64 -9.34 5.13 8.28
CA ILE A 64 -9.40 6.02 7.11
C ILE A 64 -10.37 7.18 7.32
N ASP A 65 -11.50 6.96 7.98
CA ASP A 65 -12.48 8.02 8.27
C ASP A 65 -11.95 9.12 9.22
N LYS A 66 -10.76 8.95 9.84
CA LYS A 66 -10.07 9.99 10.64
C LYS A 66 -9.13 10.89 9.82
N ILE A 67 -8.93 10.61 8.53
CA ILE A 67 -7.95 11.36 7.72
C ILE A 67 -8.45 12.79 7.44
N SER A 68 -9.71 12.91 7.02
CA SER A 68 -10.39 14.18 6.76
C SER A 68 -11.71 14.24 7.55
N ASN A 69 -12.25 15.45 7.71
CA ASN A 69 -13.59 15.65 8.27
C ASN A 69 -14.70 15.53 7.20
N ILE A 70 -14.35 15.27 5.93
CA ILE A 70 -15.31 15.20 4.82
C ILE A 70 -15.56 13.75 4.41
N THR A 71 -16.80 13.27 4.63
CA THR A 71 -17.20 11.88 4.38
C THR A 71 -16.94 11.41 2.94
N ASN A 72 -17.17 12.27 1.94
CA ASN A 72 -16.91 11.90 0.54
C ASN A 72 -15.41 11.76 0.24
N VAL A 73 -14.58 12.62 0.82
CA VAL A 73 -13.11 12.56 0.69
C VAL A 73 -12.60 11.27 1.32
N ASN A 74 -13.02 10.96 2.55
CA ASN A 74 -12.66 9.70 3.21
C ASN A 74 -13.11 8.46 2.44
N ARG A 75 -14.29 8.50 1.80
CA ARG A 75 -14.76 7.42 0.93
C ARG A 75 -13.85 7.23 -0.28
N ASN A 76 -13.38 8.31 -0.90
CA ASN A 76 -12.44 8.24 -2.04
C ASN A 76 -11.05 7.77 -1.58
N ILE A 77 -10.56 8.26 -0.45
CA ILE A 77 -9.31 7.78 0.17
C ILE A 77 -9.39 6.27 0.39
N TRP A 78 -10.45 5.77 1.03
CA TRP A 78 -10.61 4.33 1.29
C TRP A 78 -10.57 3.49 0.00
N LYS A 79 -11.22 3.97 -1.08
CA LYS A 79 -11.20 3.30 -2.38
C LYS A 79 -9.79 3.28 -2.99
N LEU A 80 -9.12 4.44 -2.99
CA LEU A 80 -7.76 4.59 -3.52
C LEU A 80 -6.77 3.72 -2.75
N SER A 81 -6.80 3.77 -1.42
CA SER A 81 -5.93 2.94 -0.56
C SER A 81 -6.09 1.46 -0.87
N LYS A 82 -7.32 0.97 -1.01
CA LYS A 82 -7.57 -0.43 -1.37
C LYS A 82 -7.05 -0.78 -2.77
N ASP A 83 -7.29 0.09 -3.75
CA ASP A 83 -6.82 -0.11 -5.13
C ASP A 83 -5.28 -0.22 -5.16
N MET A 84 -4.59 0.71 -4.51
CA MET A 84 -3.12 0.75 -4.43
C MET A 84 -2.55 -0.48 -3.71
N LEU A 85 -3.10 -0.83 -2.54
CA LEU A 85 -2.65 -1.99 -1.76
C LEU A 85 -2.85 -3.31 -2.52
N LEU A 86 -4.00 -3.49 -3.18
CA LEU A 86 -4.26 -4.70 -3.97
C LEU A 86 -3.41 -4.74 -5.24
N HIS A 87 -3.24 -3.61 -5.92
CA HIS A 87 -2.41 -3.50 -7.12
C HIS A 87 -0.94 -3.82 -6.83
N ARG A 88 -0.41 -3.38 -5.69
CA ARG A 88 0.99 -3.57 -5.29
C ARG A 88 1.25 -4.81 -4.43
N SER A 89 0.22 -5.59 -4.11
CA SER A 89 0.34 -6.79 -3.30
C SER A 89 1.37 -7.78 -3.88
N GLY A 90 2.37 -8.14 -3.07
CA GLY A 90 3.46 -9.04 -3.46
C GLY A 90 4.54 -8.42 -4.37
N THR A 91 4.55 -7.09 -4.49
CA THR A 91 5.59 -6.28 -5.17
C THR A 91 6.32 -5.37 -4.17
N ASN A 92 7.41 -4.71 -4.59
CA ASN A 92 8.10 -3.66 -3.82
C ASN A 92 7.88 -2.26 -4.41
N PHE A 93 6.82 -2.08 -5.20
CA PHE A 93 6.52 -0.81 -5.87
C PHE A 93 5.46 -0.01 -5.10
N GLU A 94 5.49 1.29 -5.32
CA GLU A 94 4.59 2.25 -4.69
C GLU A 94 3.70 2.91 -5.75
N ASP A 95 2.45 3.14 -5.39
CA ASP A 95 1.53 4.00 -6.12
C ASP A 95 1.46 5.36 -5.41
N LEU A 96 1.09 6.41 -6.15
CA LEU A 96 0.83 7.74 -5.61
C LEU A 96 -0.56 8.20 -6.03
N ALA A 97 -1.36 8.72 -5.09
CA ALA A 97 -2.63 9.36 -5.37
C ALA A 97 -2.69 10.74 -4.71
N TYR A 98 -3.33 11.69 -5.37
CA TYR A 98 -3.69 12.99 -4.83
C TYR A 98 -5.20 13.09 -4.73
N ILE A 99 -5.68 13.68 -3.64
CA ILE A 99 -7.08 14.10 -3.52
C ILE A 99 -7.12 15.54 -3.03
N ASP A 100 -7.86 16.38 -3.73
CA ASP A 100 -8.18 17.73 -3.27
C ASP A 100 -9.35 17.62 -2.30
N GLU A 101 -9.11 17.94 -1.03
CA GLU A 101 -10.15 17.87 0.00
C GLU A 101 -11.31 18.84 -0.29
N LYS A 102 -11.04 20.00 -0.88
CA LYS A 102 -12.04 21.05 -1.13
C LYS A 102 -13.04 20.62 -2.21
N THR A 103 -12.55 20.01 -3.28
CA THR A 103 -13.39 19.62 -4.43
C THR A 103 -13.74 18.14 -4.46
N GLY A 104 -13.00 17.29 -3.73
CA GLY A 104 -13.11 15.84 -3.76
C GLY A 104 -12.56 15.18 -5.04
N LYS A 105 -11.99 15.97 -5.97
CA LYS A 105 -11.31 15.46 -7.18
C LYS A 105 -10.04 14.72 -6.77
N TYR A 106 -9.70 13.67 -7.52
CA TYR A 106 -8.49 12.89 -7.27
C TYR A 106 -7.83 12.44 -8.56
N GLU A 107 -6.53 12.20 -8.49
CA GLU A 107 -5.71 11.62 -9.55
C GLU A 107 -4.81 10.54 -8.94
N ILE A 108 -4.49 9.50 -9.71
CA ILE A 108 -3.64 8.39 -9.27
C ILE A 108 -2.61 8.05 -10.35
N ASN A 109 -1.38 7.76 -9.93
CA ASN A 109 -0.35 7.20 -10.77
C ASN A 109 0.02 5.79 -10.29
N LYS A 110 -0.28 4.80 -11.14
CA LYS A 110 0.06 3.38 -10.92
C LYS A 110 1.14 2.86 -11.87
N ASP A 111 1.59 3.69 -12.81
CA ASP A 111 2.44 3.27 -13.92
C ASP A 111 3.95 3.41 -13.61
N TYR A 112 4.30 3.83 -12.39
CA TYR A 112 5.67 4.02 -11.97
C TYR A 112 6.20 2.79 -11.23
N ASN A 113 7.06 2.01 -11.90
CA ASN A 113 7.64 0.79 -11.36
C ASN A 113 9.11 1.00 -10.97
N ALA A 114 9.35 1.84 -9.96
CA ALA A 114 10.63 1.93 -9.28
C ALA A 114 10.46 1.48 -7.82
N GLU A 115 11.42 0.70 -7.31
CA GLU A 115 11.36 0.23 -5.92
C GLU A 115 11.44 1.43 -4.96
N SER A 116 10.53 1.43 -3.97
CA SER A 116 10.48 2.40 -2.86
C SER A 116 10.49 3.88 -3.30
N ARG A 117 9.82 4.19 -4.42
CA ARG A 117 9.66 5.56 -4.91
C ARG A 117 8.32 5.71 -5.60
N ALA A 118 7.58 6.76 -5.25
CA ALA A 118 6.41 7.20 -5.98
C ALA A 118 6.64 8.57 -6.65
N LYS A 119 6.21 8.75 -7.91
CA LYS A 119 6.38 10.00 -8.66
C LYS A 119 5.03 10.48 -9.22
N PRO A 120 4.70 11.78 -9.15
CA PRO A 120 3.51 12.31 -9.82
C PRO A 120 3.60 12.18 -11.34
N ASN A 121 2.44 12.04 -11.97
CA ASN A 121 2.28 12.14 -13.42
C ASN A 121 1.87 13.57 -13.83
N LYS A 122 1.81 13.85 -15.14
CA LYS A 122 1.47 15.18 -15.65
C LYS A 122 0.11 15.72 -15.17
N LYS A 123 -0.88 14.84 -14.95
CA LYS A 123 -2.21 15.24 -14.44
C LYS A 123 -2.14 15.63 -12.98
N MET A 124 -1.36 14.89 -12.19
CA MET A 124 -1.10 15.20 -10.79
C MET A 124 -0.32 16.50 -10.62
N ASP A 125 0.65 16.77 -11.50
CA ASP A 125 1.37 18.05 -11.51
C ASP A 125 0.43 19.22 -11.85
N ALA A 126 -0.47 19.04 -12.84
CA ALA A 126 -1.49 20.03 -13.16
C ALA A 126 -2.46 20.25 -11.99
N MET A 127 -2.94 19.17 -11.37
CA MET A 127 -3.80 19.23 -10.19
C MET A 127 -3.14 19.99 -9.05
N LEU A 128 -1.85 19.76 -8.79
CA LEU A 128 -1.12 20.46 -7.74
C LEU A 128 -0.95 21.95 -8.05
N LYS A 129 -0.74 22.30 -9.32
CA LYS A 129 -0.61 23.70 -9.77
C LYS A 129 -1.92 24.48 -9.68
N ASP A 130 -3.05 23.83 -9.95
CA ASP A 130 -4.38 24.45 -9.97
C ASP A 130 -5.02 24.50 -8.57
N ALA A 131 -4.55 23.67 -7.64
CA ALA A 131 -5.08 23.60 -6.28
C ALA A 131 -4.59 24.76 -5.40
N GLU A 132 -5.43 25.17 -4.44
CA GLU A 132 -4.99 26.07 -3.38
C GLU A 132 -3.98 25.35 -2.47
N PRO A 133 -2.93 26.02 -1.97
CA PRO A 133 -2.01 25.44 -1.00
C PRO A 133 -2.76 24.82 0.18
N TYR A 134 -2.24 23.70 0.69
CA TYR A 134 -2.77 23.00 1.86
C TYR A 134 -4.19 22.43 1.69
N THR A 135 -4.59 22.12 0.45
CA THR A 135 -5.84 21.41 0.14
C THR A 135 -5.64 19.97 -0.32
N ILE A 136 -4.49 19.67 -0.93
CA ILE A 136 -4.17 18.34 -1.46
C ILE A 136 -3.73 17.40 -0.34
N ILE A 137 -4.32 16.21 -0.29
CA ILE A 137 -3.86 15.08 0.51
C ILE A 137 -3.09 14.13 -0.42
N GLY A 138 -1.81 13.92 -0.14
CA GLY A 138 -0.96 12.97 -0.88
C GLY A 138 -1.00 11.60 -0.23
N ILE A 139 -1.25 10.54 -1.00
CA ILE A 139 -1.43 9.17 -0.50
C ILE A 139 -0.48 8.24 -1.26
N HIS A 140 0.31 7.43 -0.56
CA HIS A 140 1.14 6.38 -1.16
C HIS A 140 1.16 5.13 -0.28
N ASN A 141 1.56 3.99 -0.84
CA ASN A 141 1.72 2.74 -0.09
C ASN A 141 3.18 2.43 0.20
N HIS A 142 3.46 1.81 1.35
CA HIS A 142 4.76 1.22 1.67
C HIS A 142 4.65 -0.32 1.68
N PRO A 143 5.23 -1.03 0.69
CA PRO A 143 5.14 -2.49 0.58
C PRO A 143 5.74 -3.23 1.77
N GLY A 144 6.85 -2.72 2.31
CA GLY A 144 7.49 -3.24 3.53
C GLY A 144 6.85 -2.76 4.83
N SER A 145 5.80 -1.92 4.76
CA SER A 145 5.14 -1.31 5.92
C SER A 145 6.08 -0.50 6.83
N SER A 146 7.14 0.05 6.26
CA SER A 146 8.06 0.98 6.92
C SER A 146 7.38 2.31 7.24
N VAL A 147 7.97 3.05 8.16
CA VAL A 147 7.54 4.42 8.51
C VAL A 147 7.73 5.38 7.32
N PRO A 148 7.09 6.58 7.32
CA PRO A 148 7.38 7.61 6.32
C PRO A 148 8.87 7.92 6.25
N SER A 149 9.39 8.19 5.06
CA SER A 149 10.77 8.62 4.86
C SER A 149 10.93 10.14 4.99
N MET A 150 12.17 10.60 5.08
CA MET A 150 12.46 12.04 4.97
C MET A 150 11.99 12.61 3.62
N GLY A 151 12.04 11.82 2.54
CA GLY A 151 11.55 12.22 1.23
C GLY A 151 10.05 12.51 1.24
N ASP A 152 9.29 11.77 2.04
CA ASP A 152 7.84 11.93 2.18
C ASP A 152 7.48 13.21 2.94
N LEU A 153 8.23 13.54 4.00
CA LEU A 153 8.09 14.79 4.73
C LEU A 153 8.45 15.99 3.85
N LEU A 154 9.58 15.93 3.15
CA LEU A 154 10.02 16.99 2.24
C LEU A 154 9.05 17.17 1.06
N ALA A 155 8.49 16.09 0.52
CA ALA A 155 7.47 16.17 -0.52
C ALA A 155 6.20 16.85 0.00
N CYS A 156 5.75 16.52 1.23
CA CYS A 156 4.62 17.18 1.87
C CYS A 156 4.85 18.68 2.05
N LEU A 157 6.04 19.06 2.50
CA LEU A 157 6.45 20.45 2.69
C LEU A 157 6.50 21.21 1.36
N TYR A 158 7.33 20.76 0.41
CA TYR A 158 7.57 21.48 -0.84
C TYR A 158 6.36 21.53 -1.78
N ARG A 159 5.46 20.56 -1.67
CA ARG A 159 4.21 20.53 -2.44
C ARG A 159 3.04 21.14 -1.67
N GLN A 160 3.29 21.68 -0.48
CA GLN A 160 2.28 22.32 0.37
C GLN A 160 1.02 21.47 0.52
N TYR A 161 1.20 20.19 0.82
CA TYR A 161 0.06 19.30 1.08
C TYR A 161 -0.65 19.70 2.36
N LYS A 162 -1.97 19.48 2.39
CA LYS A 162 -2.74 19.48 3.63
C LYS A 162 -2.17 18.46 4.61
N CYS A 163 -1.89 17.26 4.11
CA CYS A 163 -1.16 16.21 4.79
C CYS A 163 -0.72 15.13 3.79
N GLY A 164 0.30 14.37 4.17
CA GLY A 164 0.64 13.11 3.54
C GLY A 164 0.02 11.93 4.31
N VAL A 165 -0.26 10.85 3.58
CA VAL A 165 -0.82 9.60 4.10
C VAL A 165 -0.04 8.43 3.52
N VAL A 166 0.50 7.59 4.39
CA VAL A 166 1.09 6.30 4.03
C VAL A 166 0.13 5.20 4.41
N VAL A 167 -0.26 4.36 3.45
CA VAL A 167 -1.06 3.15 3.69
C VAL A 167 -0.17 1.91 3.59
N CYS A 168 0.01 1.21 4.70
CA CYS A 168 0.92 0.07 4.78
C CYS A 168 0.21 -1.24 4.43
N HIS A 169 0.98 -2.21 3.95
CA HIS A 169 0.46 -3.53 3.58
C HIS A 169 0.04 -4.36 4.80
N ASP A 170 0.59 -4.07 5.98
CA ASP A 170 0.15 -4.58 7.29
C ASP A 170 -1.07 -3.82 7.87
N GLY A 171 -1.64 -2.91 7.10
CA GLY A 171 -2.82 -2.13 7.47
C GLY A 171 -2.56 -0.96 8.42
N LYS A 172 -1.31 -0.65 8.80
CA LYS A 172 -1.00 0.63 9.46
C LYS A 172 -1.28 1.80 8.51
N ILE A 173 -1.66 2.94 9.09
CA ILE A 173 -1.86 4.18 8.35
C ILE A 173 -1.12 5.27 9.10
N TYR A 174 -0.14 5.89 8.44
CA TYR A 174 0.54 7.07 8.93
C TYR A 174 -0.08 8.29 8.26
N LYS A 175 -0.49 9.28 9.04
CA LYS A 175 -0.91 10.59 8.55
C LYS A 175 0.07 11.62 9.09
N TYR A 176 0.58 12.49 8.24
CA TYR A 176 1.59 13.46 8.65
C TYR A 176 1.43 14.81 7.96
N PHE A 177 1.86 15.87 8.63
CA PHE A 177 1.92 17.23 8.14
C PHE A 177 3.22 17.87 8.62
N VAL A 178 3.79 18.77 7.81
CA VAL A 178 5.04 19.47 8.10
C VAL A 178 4.76 20.96 8.20
N ASP A 179 5.04 21.55 9.35
CA ASP A 179 4.95 23.00 9.60
C ASP A 179 6.22 23.67 9.07
N GLU A 180 6.09 24.42 7.97
CA GLU A 180 7.21 25.07 7.29
C GLU A 180 8.03 26.00 8.19
N GLU A 181 7.38 26.72 9.11
CA GLU A 181 8.06 27.69 9.98
C GLU A 181 8.86 27.03 11.10
N LYS A 182 8.46 25.80 11.50
CA LYS A 182 9.07 25.07 12.61
C LYS A 182 9.92 23.89 12.16
N PHE A 183 9.93 23.56 10.87
CA PHE A 183 10.51 22.33 10.40
C PHE A 183 12.02 22.26 10.66
N ASN A 184 12.42 21.27 11.46
CA ASN A 184 13.82 20.96 11.71
C ASN A 184 14.16 19.59 11.13
N GLN A 185 14.85 19.59 10.00
CA GLN A 185 15.17 18.37 9.26
C GLN A 185 16.02 17.38 10.07
N VAL A 186 16.93 17.85 10.93
CA VAL A 186 17.79 16.98 11.76
C VAL A 186 16.96 16.27 12.82
N LEU A 187 16.10 17.01 13.52
CA LEU A 187 15.20 16.43 14.52
C LEU A 187 14.18 15.50 13.88
N ALA A 188 13.64 15.86 12.71
CA ALA A 188 12.71 15.02 11.98
C ALA A 188 13.35 13.70 11.54
N HIS A 189 14.62 13.72 11.09
CA HIS A 189 15.34 12.51 10.73
C HIS A 189 15.51 11.58 11.94
N PHE A 190 15.93 12.16 13.08
CA PHE A 190 16.07 11.43 14.33
C PHE A 190 14.74 10.83 14.83
N ALA A 191 13.64 11.58 14.70
CA ALA A 191 12.30 11.12 15.06
C ALA A 191 11.83 9.95 14.18
N LEU A 192 12.08 10.00 12.87
CA LEU A 192 11.78 8.90 11.95
C LEU A 192 12.58 7.63 12.29
N ASP A 193 13.89 7.76 12.56
CA ASP A 193 14.73 6.62 12.96
C ASP A 193 14.25 5.99 14.27
N ASN A 194 13.85 6.80 15.25
CA ASN A 194 13.28 6.29 16.50
C ASN A 194 11.90 5.67 16.30
N LEU A 195 11.07 6.20 15.41
CA LEU A 195 9.78 5.60 15.07
C LEU A 195 9.97 4.20 14.48
N GLU A 196 10.91 4.02 13.55
CA GLU A 196 11.21 2.72 12.95
C GLU A 196 11.78 1.74 13.99
N ARG A 197 12.67 2.21 14.87
CA ARG A 197 13.35 1.37 15.87
C ARG A 197 12.47 1.00 17.07
N THR A 198 11.64 1.93 17.54
CA THR A 198 10.94 1.81 18.84
C THR A 198 9.42 1.83 18.72
N GLY A 199 8.88 2.11 17.53
CA GLY A 199 7.45 2.32 17.33
C GLY A 199 6.96 3.68 17.82
N TYR A 200 5.64 3.87 17.75
CA TYR A 200 5.00 5.17 17.99
C TYR A 200 4.74 5.43 19.49
N THR A 201 5.82 5.76 20.21
CA THR A 201 5.81 6.08 21.64
C THR A 201 5.56 7.57 21.92
N ASP A 202 5.25 7.95 23.15
CA ASP A 202 5.05 9.36 23.52
C ASP A 202 6.33 10.21 23.36
N GLU A 203 7.50 9.60 23.55
CA GLU A 203 8.79 10.25 23.27
C GLU A 203 8.95 10.54 21.77
N VAL A 204 8.63 9.56 20.91
CA VAL A 204 8.67 9.76 19.45
C VAL A 204 7.67 10.83 19.01
N LYS A 205 6.47 10.88 19.60
CA LYS A 205 5.50 11.96 19.34
C LYS A 205 6.08 13.33 19.66
N LYS A 206 6.72 13.46 20.83
CA LYS A 206 7.35 14.71 21.24
C LYS A 206 8.47 15.11 20.28
N GLN A 207 9.30 14.17 19.84
CA GLN A 207 10.36 14.42 18.87
C GLN A 207 9.82 14.95 17.53
N PHE A 208 8.69 14.41 17.04
CA PHE A 208 8.04 14.97 15.85
C PHE A 208 7.53 16.39 16.08
N VAL A 209 6.87 16.66 17.22
CA VAL A 209 6.40 18.00 17.58
C VAL A 209 7.57 19.00 17.63
N ASP A 210 8.66 18.64 18.31
CA ASP A 210 9.88 19.45 18.41
C ASP A 210 10.54 19.67 17.03
N ALA A 211 10.33 18.75 16.09
CA ALA A 211 10.81 18.84 14.71
C ALA A 211 9.89 19.63 13.76
N GLY A 212 8.75 20.16 14.23
CA GLY A 212 7.76 20.82 13.38
C GLY A 212 6.96 19.85 12.50
N VAL A 213 6.81 18.59 12.94
CA VAL A 213 6.06 17.54 12.23
C VAL A 213 4.89 17.08 13.10
N CYS A 214 3.69 17.10 12.55
CA CYS A 214 2.54 16.45 13.16
C CYS A 214 2.37 15.09 12.49
N LEU A 215 2.68 13.99 13.18
CA LEU A 215 2.52 12.62 12.69
C LEU A 215 1.53 11.88 13.59
N GLU A 216 0.62 11.11 12.99
CA GLU A 216 -0.36 10.27 13.66
C GLU A 216 -0.31 8.84 13.08
N VAL A 217 -0.40 7.83 13.95
CA VAL A 217 -0.67 6.45 13.56
C VAL A 217 -2.15 6.16 13.87
N LEU A 218 -2.95 5.95 12.82
CA LEU A 218 -4.42 5.92 12.92
C LEU A 218 -5.02 4.58 13.33
#